data_AF-A0A1G7WAH7-F1
#
_entry.id   AF-A0A1G7WAH7-F1
#
_cell.length_a   1.000
_cell.length_b   1.000
_cell.length_c   1.000
_cell.angle_alpha   90.00
_cell.angle_beta   90.00
_cell.angle_gamma   90.00
#
_symmetry.space_group_name_H-M   'P 1'
#
loop_
_entity.id
_entity.type
_entity.pdbx_description
1 polymer ?
#
loop_
_entity_poly.entity_id
_entity_poly.type
_entity_poly.pdbx_seq_one_letter_code
_entity_poly.pdbx_strand_id
1 'polypeptide(L)'
;MFFTVIMRSIRIYSFGSCSLVLLFILVFSCSSIENDAFSERVKISLREVGNQLLLSNQDSTSLVLPVIALKESEYRLSFQQPLTFEPSNLVFIIQNTFQKSLLPQHYRVEVIQCIDNEVAYSYQMSEDKESTIIPCAGRILPESCYTIEVKFNRRVASIFGRQTIILIVFFGLIMVLAFVIYKRTKIETIEVTDENYSKIGSFHFYAAQNKLIKEAVEISLSKKEVELLEIFVANPNQIIKREELTKRVWEDNGVFVGRSLDTYISKLRKKLKDDKTIKLTNVHGVGYKLEINS
;
A
#
# COMPACT_ATOMS: atom_id res chain seq x y z
N MET A 1 20.62 -10.28 26.17
CA MET A 1 19.19 -10.37 25.76
C MET A 1 18.87 -9.36 24.63
N PHE A 2 19.80 -9.12 23.70
CA PHE A 2 19.71 -8.03 22.69
C PHE A 2 19.32 -8.50 21.27
N PHE A 3 19.29 -9.81 21.03
CA PHE A 3 19.00 -10.36 19.69
C PHE A 3 17.49 -10.51 19.39
N THR A 4 16.61 -10.38 20.38
CA THR A 4 15.17 -10.66 20.22
C THR A 4 14.36 -9.48 19.67
N VAL A 5 14.86 -8.25 19.76
CA VAL A 5 14.08 -7.05 19.40
C VAL A 5 14.34 -6.59 17.96
N ILE A 6 15.57 -6.72 17.45
CA ILE A 6 15.91 -6.39 16.04
C ILE A 6 15.25 -7.37 15.06
N MET A 7 15.03 -8.61 15.45
CA MET A 7 14.25 -9.58 14.67
C MET A 7 12.75 -9.27 14.60
N ARG A 8 12.21 -8.39 15.46
CA ARG A 8 10.76 -8.10 15.52
C ARG A 8 10.33 -7.03 14.51
N SER A 9 11.16 -6.01 14.25
CA SER A 9 10.82 -4.97 13.27
C SER A 9 11.02 -5.43 11.82
N ILE A 10 12.08 -6.20 11.53
CA ILE A 10 12.31 -6.81 10.21
C ILE A 10 11.21 -7.84 9.88
N ARG A 11 10.72 -8.59 10.89
CA ARG A 11 9.59 -9.52 10.72
C ARG A 11 8.30 -8.81 10.32
N ILE A 12 8.01 -7.61 10.84
CA ILE A 12 6.76 -6.89 10.54
C ILE A 12 6.75 -6.39 9.09
N TYR A 13 7.87 -5.86 8.58
CA TYR A 13 7.98 -5.44 7.17
C TYR A 13 8.00 -6.63 6.19
N SER A 14 8.63 -7.75 6.58
CA SER A 14 8.61 -9.00 5.79
C SER A 14 7.21 -9.63 5.74
N PHE A 15 6.46 -9.62 6.85
CA PHE A 15 5.08 -10.13 6.89
C PHE A 15 4.12 -9.26 6.07
N GLY A 16 4.26 -7.93 6.12
CA GLY A 16 3.45 -7.02 5.32
C GLY A 16 3.66 -7.21 3.81
N SER A 17 4.91 -7.35 3.38
CA SER A 17 5.25 -7.65 1.98
C SER A 17 4.75 -9.03 1.54
N CYS A 18 4.89 -10.05 2.39
CA CYS A 18 4.44 -11.41 2.08
C CYS A 18 2.90 -11.49 2.00
N SER A 19 2.19 -10.78 2.89
CA SER A 19 0.73 -10.70 2.88
C SER A 19 0.19 -10.00 1.64
N LEU A 20 0.87 -8.97 1.13
CA LEU A 20 0.48 -8.25 -0.08
C LEU A 20 0.71 -9.10 -1.34
N VAL A 21 1.82 -9.83 -1.40
CA VAL A 21 2.11 -10.80 -2.47
C VAL A 21 1.11 -11.95 -2.45
N LEU A 22 0.78 -12.48 -1.27
CA LEU A 22 -0.20 -13.56 -1.10
C LEU A 22 -1.62 -13.12 -1.51
N LEU A 23 -2.00 -11.88 -1.18
CA LEU A 23 -3.26 -11.28 -1.63
C LEU A 23 -3.29 -11.11 -3.17
N PHE A 24 -2.17 -10.70 -3.77
CA PHE A 24 -2.03 -10.59 -5.22
C PHE A 24 -2.18 -11.97 -5.89
N ILE A 25 -1.52 -13.00 -5.36
CA ILE A 25 -1.62 -14.38 -5.85
C ILE A 25 -3.06 -14.91 -5.73
N LEU A 26 -3.74 -14.62 -4.62
CA LEU A 26 -5.13 -15.05 -4.42
C LEU A 26 -6.10 -14.38 -5.42
N VAL A 27 -5.91 -13.09 -5.71
CA VAL A 27 -6.73 -12.37 -6.70
C VAL A 27 -6.53 -12.94 -8.11
N PHE A 28 -5.28 -13.22 -8.50
CA PHE A 28 -4.97 -13.80 -9.80
C PHE A 28 -5.53 -15.22 -9.96
N SER A 29 -5.33 -16.08 -8.97
CA SER A 29 -5.84 -17.47 -9.01
C SER A 29 -7.37 -17.55 -9.02
N CYS A 30 -8.06 -16.57 -8.44
CA CYS A 30 -9.53 -16.53 -8.47
C CYS A 30 -10.06 -16.17 -9.87
N SER A 31 -9.35 -15.28 -10.59
CA SER A 31 -9.78 -14.82 -11.91
C SER A 31 -9.75 -15.90 -12.99
N SER A 32 -8.80 -16.85 -12.93
CA SER A 32 -8.71 -17.94 -13.90
C SER A 32 -9.85 -18.95 -13.72
N ILE A 33 -10.24 -19.25 -12.49
CA ILE A 33 -11.32 -20.21 -12.17
C ILE A 33 -12.68 -19.67 -12.69
N GLU A 34 -12.93 -18.37 -12.58
CA GLU A 34 -14.17 -17.75 -13.07
C GLU A 34 -14.27 -17.80 -14.61
N ASN A 35 -13.13 -17.63 -15.31
CA ASN A 35 -13.07 -17.69 -16.77
C ASN A 35 -13.33 -19.11 -17.32
N ASP A 36 -12.79 -20.14 -16.66
CA ASP A 36 -13.02 -21.54 -17.05
C ASP A 36 -14.49 -21.92 -16.87
N ALA A 37 -15.08 -21.58 -15.71
CA ALA A 37 -16.50 -21.82 -15.44
C ALA A 37 -17.44 -21.07 -16.42
N PHE A 38 -17.05 -19.87 -16.84
CA PHE A 38 -17.76 -19.12 -17.88
C PHE A 38 -17.69 -19.83 -19.24
N SER A 39 -16.50 -20.25 -19.67
CA SER A 39 -16.29 -20.95 -20.95
C SER A 39 -17.11 -22.23 -21.05
N GLU A 40 -17.12 -23.04 -20.00
CA GLU A 40 -17.92 -24.27 -19.97
C GLU A 40 -19.43 -23.98 -20.04
N ARG A 41 -19.90 -22.94 -19.35
CA ARG A 41 -21.30 -22.52 -19.44
C ARG A 41 -21.68 -22.09 -20.86
N VAL A 42 -20.83 -21.29 -21.51
CA VAL A 42 -21.06 -20.83 -22.88
C VAL A 42 -21.14 -22.01 -23.84
N LYS A 43 -20.23 -22.99 -23.74
CA LYS A 43 -20.25 -24.19 -24.60
C LYS A 43 -21.56 -24.97 -24.45
N ILE A 44 -22.06 -25.13 -23.22
CA ILE A 44 -23.34 -25.82 -22.97
C ILE A 44 -24.51 -25.02 -23.55
N SER A 45 -24.54 -23.70 -23.31
CA SER A 45 -25.59 -22.83 -23.85
C SER A 45 -25.61 -22.80 -25.37
N LEU A 46 -24.45 -22.78 -26.03
CA LEU A 46 -24.37 -22.81 -27.50
C LEU A 46 -24.80 -24.16 -28.09
N ARG A 47 -24.58 -25.27 -27.37
CA ARG A 47 -25.15 -26.56 -27.78
C ARG A 47 -26.67 -26.56 -27.70
N GLU A 48 -27.25 -25.96 -26.66
CA GLU A 48 -28.70 -25.80 -26.55
C GLU A 48 -29.26 -24.91 -27.68
N VAL A 49 -28.57 -23.82 -28.03
CA VAL A 49 -28.91 -22.99 -29.21
C VAL A 49 -28.93 -23.83 -30.48
N GLY A 50 -27.88 -24.61 -30.73
CA GLY A 50 -27.80 -25.48 -31.90
C GLY A 50 -28.92 -26.50 -31.95
N ASN A 51 -29.22 -27.14 -30.82
CA ASN A 51 -30.32 -28.10 -30.70
C ASN A 51 -31.69 -27.45 -31.01
N GLN A 52 -31.99 -26.31 -30.39
CA GLN A 52 -33.24 -25.59 -30.64
C GLN A 52 -33.35 -25.10 -32.09
N LEU A 53 -32.23 -24.68 -32.70
CA LEU A 53 -32.22 -24.27 -34.10
C LEU A 53 -32.54 -25.43 -35.03
N LEU A 54 -31.95 -26.61 -34.82
CA LEU A 54 -32.27 -27.81 -35.61
C LEU A 54 -33.75 -28.21 -35.45
N LEU A 55 -34.23 -28.27 -34.20
CA LEU A 55 -35.64 -28.60 -33.93
C LEU A 55 -36.61 -27.59 -34.54
N SER A 56 -36.27 -26.29 -34.56
CA SER A 56 -37.09 -25.26 -35.21
C SER A 56 -37.21 -25.45 -36.72
N ASN A 57 -36.23 -26.14 -37.33
CA ASN A 57 -36.22 -26.52 -38.74
C ASN A 57 -36.66 -27.97 -38.97
N GLN A 58 -37.35 -28.57 -37.98
CA GLN A 58 -37.87 -29.95 -38.04
C GLN A 58 -36.79 -31.04 -38.18
N ASP A 59 -35.53 -30.72 -37.82
CA ASP A 59 -34.43 -31.67 -37.80
C ASP A 59 -34.18 -32.13 -36.36
N SER A 60 -34.51 -33.40 -36.08
CA SER A 60 -34.27 -34.06 -34.80
C SER A 60 -33.11 -35.07 -34.82
N THR A 61 -32.44 -35.19 -35.98
CA THR A 61 -31.46 -36.26 -36.23
C THR A 61 -30.04 -35.74 -36.38
N SER A 62 -29.86 -34.55 -36.95
CA SER A 62 -28.53 -33.99 -37.15
C SER A 62 -27.86 -33.67 -35.83
N LEU A 63 -26.55 -33.88 -35.80
CA LEU A 63 -25.75 -33.61 -34.61
C LEU A 63 -25.27 -32.16 -34.58
N VAL A 64 -25.33 -31.58 -33.40
CA VAL A 64 -24.56 -30.38 -33.05
C VAL A 64 -23.12 -30.82 -32.77
N LEU A 65 -22.17 -30.35 -33.56
CA LEU A 65 -20.76 -30.67 -33.41
C LEU A 65 -20.17 -30.01 -32.14
N PRO A 66 -19.01 -30.46 -31.63
CA PRO A 66 -18.38 -29.85 -30.47
C PRO A 66 -18.17 -28.34 -30.66
N VAL A 67 -18.63 -27.55 -29.68
CA VAL A 67 -18.42 -26.10 -29.66
C VAL A 67 -16.95 -25.81 -29.34
N ILE A 68 -16.29 -25.08 -30.23
CA ILE A 68 -14.86 -24.76 -30.14
C ILE A 68 -14.71 -23.33 -29.62
N ALA A 69 -13.85 -23.12 -28.63
CA ALA A 69 -13.41 -21.78 -28.25
C ALA A 69 -12.26 -21.35 -29.16
N LEU A 70 -12.48 -20.29 -29.95
CA LEU A 70 -11.46 -19.71 -30.84
C LEU A 70 -10.53 -18.78 -30.06
N LYS A 71 -11.10 -17.98 -29.14
CA LYS A 71 -10.41 -17.05 -28.22
C LYS A 71 -11.16 -17.02 -26.87
N GLU A 72 -10.66 -16.27 -25.89
CA GLU A 72 -11.23 -16.17 -24.52
C GLU A 72 -12.75 -15.87 -24.45
N SER A 73 -13.30 -15.20 -25.47
CA SER A 73 -14.70 -14.79 -25.52
C SER A 73 -15.31 -14.98 -26.91
N GLU A 74 -14.76 -15.90 -27.70
CA GLU A 74 -15.16 -16.15 -29.09
C GLU A 74 -15.31 -17.66 -29.31
N TYR A 75 -16.51 -18.07 -29.71
CA TYR A 75 -16.91 -19.48 -29.75
C TYR A 75 -17.56 -19.80 -31.08
N ARG A 76 -17.27 -20.98 -31.62
CA ARG A 76 -17.83 -21.48 -32.88
C ARG A 76 -18.74 -22.68 -32.63
N LEU A 77 -19.95 -22.59 -33.16
CA LEU A 77 -20.95 -23.64 -33.24
C LEU A 77 -21.02 -24.15 -34.69
N SER A 78 -21.12 -25.46 -34.85
CA SER A 78 -21.14 -26.12 -36.15
C SER A 78 -22.10 -27.31 -36.14
N PHE A 79 -22.54 -27.71 -37.32
CA PHE A 79 -23.56 -28.74 -37.52
C PHE A 79 -23.04 -29.84 -38.43
N GLN A 80 -23.55 -31.06 -38.26
CA GLN A 80 -23.18 -32.20 -39.10
C GLN A 80 -23.71 -32.06 -40.53
N GLN A 81 -24.93 -31.53 -40.70
CA GLN A 81 -25.60 -31.37 -41.98
C GLN A 81 -25.75 -29.89 -42.33
N PRO A 82 -25.88 -29.56 -43.63
CA PRO A 82 -26.35 -28.24 -44.06
C PRO A 82 -27.68 -27.87 -43.40
N LEU A 83 -27.91 -26.58 -43.18
CA LEU A 83 -29.18 -26.11 -42.64
C LEU A 83 -29.68 -24.87 -43.38
N THR A 84 -30.99 -24.68 -43.34
CA THR A 84 -31.73 -23.47 -43.74
C THR A 84 -32.43 -22.93 -42.50
N PHE A 85 -32.50 -21.61 -42.32
CA PHE A 85 -33.21 -21.02 -41.19
C PHE A 85 -33.54 -19.55 -41.41
N GLU A 86 -34.52 -19.05 -40.67
CA GLU A 86 -34.80 -17.61 -40.58
C GLU A 86 -33.94 -16.97 -39.48
N PRO A 87 -33.17 -15.91 -39.77
CA PRO A 87 -32.34 -15.21 -38.80
C PRO A 87 -33.06 -14.72 -37.55
N SER A 88 -34.33 -14.33 -37.65
CA SER A 88 -35.15 -13.90 -36.51
C SER A 88 -35.28 -15.01 -35.45
N ASN A 89 -35.41 -16.26 -35.89
CA ASN A 89 -35.48 -17.42 -35.00
C ASN A 89 -34.15 -17.65 -34.28
N LEU A 90 -33.03 -17.51 -35.00
CA LEU A 90 -31.70 -17.60 -34.40
C LEU A 90 -31.50 -16.54 -33.32
N VAL A 91 -31.86 -15.29 -33.60
CA VAL A 91 -31.77 -14.17 -32.65
C VAL A 91 -32.58 -14.48 -31.38
N PHE A 92 -33.83 -14.91 -31.54
CA PHE A 92 -34.72 -15.25 -30.43
C PHE A 92 -34.17 -16.42 -29.58
N ILE A 93 -33.73 -17.50 -30.22
CA ILE A 93 -33.16 -18.68 -29.56
C ILE A 93 -31.92 -18.29 -28.74
N ILE A 94 -30.99 -17.55 -29.33
CA ILE A 94 -29.75 -17.12 -28.65
C ILE A 94 -30.10 -16.19 -27.48
N GLN A 95 -30.95 -15.19 -27.69
CA GLN A 95 -31.34 -14.24 -26.64
C GLN A 95 -31.95 -14.96 -25.44
N ASN A 96 -32.95 -15.82 -25.65
CA ASN A 96 -33.63 -16.53 -24.56
C ASN A 96 -32.68 -17.49 -23.84
N THR A 97 -31.85 -18.21 -24.60
CA THR A 97 -30.88 -19.16 -24.02
C THR A 97 -29.85 -18.44 -23.17
N PHE A 98 -29.33 -17.29 -23.64
CA PHE A 98 -28.34 -16.53 -22.91
C PHE A 98 -28.92 -15.87 -21.66
N GLN A 99 -30.15 -15.37 -21.72
CA GLN A 99 -30.86 -14.89 -20.53
C GLN A 99 -31.07 -16.00 -19.50
N LYS A 100 -31.54 -17.18 -19.93
CA LYS A 100 -31.75 -18.35 -19.06
C LYS A 100 -30.45 -18.84 -18.42
N SER A 101 -29.33 -18.78 -19.13
CA SER A 101 -28.02 -19.22 -18.65
C SER A 101 -27.24 -18.12 -17.90
N LEU A 102 -27.83 -16.93 -17.70
CA LEU A 102 -27.17 -15.78 -17.06
C LEU A 102 -25.86 -15.39 -17.78
N LEU A 103 -25.86 -15.45 -19.12
CA LEU A 103 -24.74 -15.02 -19.96
C LEU A 103 -24.86 -13.51 -20.29
N PRO A 104 -23.73 -12.83 -20.59
CA PRO A 104 -23.73 -11.42 -20.96
C PRO A 104 -24.65 -11.14 -22.15
N GLN A 105 -25.43 -10.07 -22.05
CA GLN A 105 -26.40 -9.67 -23.08
C GLN A 105 -25.77 -8.80 -24.19
N HIS A 106 -24.50 -8.42 -24.03
CA HIS A 106 -23.74 -7.74 -25.07
C HIS A 106 -22.84 -8.72 -25.83
N TYR A 107 -23.29 -9.11 -27.01
CA TYR A 107 -22.60 -10.10 -27.85
C TYR A 107 -22.86 -9.81 -29.33
N ARG A 108 -21.96 -10.31 -30.18
CA ARG A 108 -22.08 -10.29 -31.63
C ARG A 108 -22.14 -11.72 -32.15
N VAL A 109 -22.98 -11.95 -33.13
CA VAL A 109 -23.12 -13.24 -33.80
C VAL A 109 -22.85 -13.06 -35.28
N GLU A 110 -22.04 -13.95 -35.83
CA GLU A 110 -21.68 -14.03 -37.24
C GLU A 110 -21.98 -15.45 -37.74
N VAL A 111 -22.77 -15.55 -38.80
CA VAL A 111 -23.08 -16.80 -39.51
C VAL A 111 -22.21 -16.80 -40.76
N ILE A 112 -21.27 -17.74 -40.82
CA ILE A 112 -20.22 -17.82 -41.82
C ILE A 112 -20.47 -19.04 -42.70
N GLN A 113 -20.36 -18.88 -44.02
CA GLN A 113 -20.46 -19.99 -44.97
C GLN A 113 -19.18 -20.81 -44.97
N CYS A 114 -19.30 -22.14 -44.96
CA CYS A 114 -18.13 -23.03 -44.96
C CYS A 114 -17.33 -23.01 -46.28
N ILE A 115 -17.94 -22.53 -47.37
CA ILE A 115 -17.40 -22.65 -48.73
C ILE A 115 -16.32 -21.61 -48.99
N ASP A 116 -16.61 -20.35 -48.69
CA ASP A 116 -15.76 -19.18 -48.95
C ASP A 116 -15.33 -18.46 -47.67
N ASN A 117 -15.82 -18.89 -46.50
CA ASN A 117 -15.66 -18.22 -45.21
C ASN A 117 -16.18 -16.77 -45.19
N GLU A 118 -17.17 -16.46 -46.04
CA GLU A 118 -17.82 -15.16 -46.02
C GLU A 118 -18.99 -15.12 -45.02
N VAL A 119 -19.25 -13.93 -44.48
CA VAL A 119 -20.33 -13.70 -43.52
C VAL A 119 -21.66 -13.63 -44.29
N ALA A 120 -22.49 -14.66 -44.17
CA ALA A 120 -23.84 -14.67 -44.74
C ALA A 120 -24.82 -13.85 -43.91
N TYR A 121 -24.64 -13.80 -42.58
CA TYR A 121 -25.50 -13.05 -41.68
C TYR A 121 -24.74 -12.61 -40.43
N SER A 122 -25.05 -11.44 -39.89
CA SER A 122 -24.48 -11.01 -38.62
C SER A 122 -25.41 -10.05 -37.90
N TYR A 123 -25.40 -10.07 -36.58
CA TYR A 123 -26.12 -9.12 -35.75
C TYR A 123 -25.38 -8.83 -34.45
N GLN A 124 -25.70 -7.71 -33.83
CA GLN A 124 -25.15 -7.32 -32.53
C GLN A 124 -26.29 -7.07 -31.54
N MET A 125 -26.19 -7.71 -30.38
CA MET A 125 -27.05 -7.48 -29.24
C MET A 125 -26.34 -6.61 -28.21
N SER A 126 -27.07 -5.67 -27.63
CA SER A 126 -26.59 -4.80 -26.57
C SER A 126 -27.63 -4.70 -25.45
N GLU A 127 -27.19 -4.32 -24.24
CA GLU A 127 -28.09 -4.08 -23.10
C GLU A 127 -29.02 -2.88 -23.38
N ASP A 128 -28.50 -1.85 -24.05
CA ASP A 128 -29.25 -0.68 -24.48
C ASP A 128 -29.91 -0.94 -25.85
N LYS A 129 -31.24 -0.88 -25.91
CA LYS A 129 -32.03 -1.12 -27.14
C LYS A 129 -31.59 -0.30 -28.35
N GLU A 130 -31.05 0.90 -28.14
CA GLU A 130 -30.60 1.81 -29.21
C GLU A 130 -29.36 1.31 -29.96
N SER A 131 -28.58 0.42 -29.36
CA SER A 131 -27.32 -0.10 -29.93
C SER A 131 -27.41 -1.56 -30.41
N THR A 132 -28.62 -2.12 -30.41
CA THR A 132 -28.92 -3.45 -30.96
C THR A 132 -29.19 -3.32 -32.46
N ILE A 133 -28.46 -4.09 -33.26
CA ILE A 133 -28.53 -4.07 -34.73
C ILE A 133 -28.86 -5.48 -35.21
N ILE A 134 -30.09 -5.67 -35.71
CA ILE A 134 -30.57 -6.94 -36.27
C ILE A 134 -30.97 -6.68 -37.73
N PRO A 135 -30.06 -6.86 -38.69
CA PRO A 135 -30.38 -6.70 -40.11
C PRO A 135 -31.19 -7.90 -40.63
N CYS A 136 -31.74 -7.77 -41.84
CA CYS A 136 -32.30 -8.87 -42.64
C CYS A 136 -33.38 -9.74 -41.95
N ALA A 137 -34.09 -9.22 -40.95
CA ALA A 137 -35.20 -9.92 -40.30
C ALA A 137 -36.26 -10.34 -41.34
N GLY A 138 -36.75 -11.58 -41.23
CA GLY A 138 -37.75 -12.15 -42.15
C GLY A 138 -37.20 -12.75 -43.44
N ARG A 139 -35.88 -12.75 -43.69
CA ARG A 139 -35.28 -13.39 -44.89
C ARG A 139 -34.73 -14.76 -44.56
N ILE A 140 -35.17 -15.79 -45.26
CA ILE A 140 -34.66 -17.16 -45.07
C ILE A 140 -33.26 -17.29 -45.68
N LEU A 141 -32.31 -17.83 -44.90
CA LEU A 141 -31.00 -18.24 -45.41
C LEU A 141 -31.15 -19.58 -46.15
N PRO A 142 -30.66 -19.71 -47.39
CA PRO A 142 -30.80 -20.94 -48.17
C PRO A 142 -30.04 -22.10 -47.52
N GLU A 143 -30.43 -23.32 -47.85
CA GLU A 143 -29.77 -24.54 -47.35
C GLU A 143 -28.30 -24.58 -47.78
N SER A 144 -27.39 -24.48 -46.81
CA SER A 144 -25.95 -24.50 -47.05
C SER A 144 -25.22 -24.90 -45.77
N CYS A 145 -23.90 -25.11 -45.88
CA CYS A 145 -23.04 -25.32 -44.72
C CYS A 145 -22.75 -23.97 -44.06
N TYR A 146 -23.19 -23.83 -42.80
CA TYR A 146 -22.95 -22.65 -41.98
C TYR A 146 -22.27 -23.00 -40.66
N THR A 147 -21.40 -22.09 -40.21
CA THR A 147 -20.89 -22.07 -38.84
C THR A 147 -21.34 -20.78 -38.16
N ILE A 148 -21.72 -20.88 -36.89
CA ILE A 148 -22.19 -19.73 -36.11
C ILE A 148 -21.09 -19.37 -35.11
N GLU A 149 -20.53 -18.18 -35.26
CA GLU A 149 -19.55 -17.62 -34.35
C GLU A 149 -20.21 -16.61 -33.42
N VAL A 150 -20.00 -16.77 -32.12
CA VAL A 150 -20.51 -15.87 -31.09
C VAL A 150 -19.33 -15.27 -30.35
N LYS A 151 -19.28 -13.94 -30.38
CA LYS A 151 -18.27 -13.14 -29.69
C LYS A 151 -18.91 -12.33 -28.57
N PHE A 152 -18.49 -12.56 -27.35
CA PHE A 152 -18.87 -11.74 -26.21
C PHE A 152 -17.95 -10.53 -26.14
N ASN A 153 -18.51 -9.34 -26.22
CA ASN A 153 -17.79 -8.12 -25.87
C ASN A 153 -17.82 -7.98 -24.35
N ARG A 154 -17.11 -8.89 -23.67
CA ARG A 154 -16.87 -8.73 -22.23
C ARG A 154 -16.05 -7.45 -22.08
N ARG A 155 -16.58 -6.45 -21.38
CA ARG A 155 -15.71 -5.57 -20.60
C ARG A 155 -15.10 -6.51 -19.56
N VAL A 156 -14.01 -7.18 -19.91
CA VAL A 156 -13.17 -7.79 -18.88
C VAL A 156 -12.90 -6.63 -17.95
N ALA A 157 -13.41 -6.72 -16.72
CA ALA A 157 -12.92 -5.87 -15.65
C ALA A 157 -11.46 -6.27 -15.52
N SER A 158 -10.62 -5.68 -16.37
CA SER A 158 -9.20 -5.75 -16.22
C SER A 158 -8.98 -5.13 -14.87
N ILE A 159 -8.70 -5.98 -13.88
CA ILE A 159 -8.12 -5.59 -12.61
C ILE A 159 -6.73 -4.96 -12.89
N PHE A 160 -6.25 -4.98 -14.14
CA PHE A 160 -5.13 -4.20 -14.70
C PHE A 160 -5.58 -2.99 -15.52
N GLY A 161 -6.80 -2.50 -15.31
CA GLY A 161 -7.24 -1.24 -15.89
C GLY A 161 -6.38 -0.11 -15.33
N ARG A 162 -6.19 0.96 -16.11
CA ARG A 162 -5.41 2.16 -15.74
C ARG A 162 -5.69 2.65 -14.30
N GLN A 163 -6.91 2.45 -13.79
CA GLN A 163 -7.31 2.78 -12.42
C GLN A 163 -6.60 1.96 -11.32
N THR A 164 -6.35 0.66 -11.51
CA THR A 164 -5.68 -0.15 -10.48
C THR A 164 -4.18 0.11 -10.43
N ILE A 165 -3.56 0.40 -11.59
CA ILE A 165 -2.17 0.88 -11.66
C ILE A 165 -2.04 2.20 -10.90
N ILE A 166 -2.98 3.14 -11.09
CA ILE A 166 -3.01 4.40 -10.34
C ILE A 166 -3.13 4.15 -8.84
N LEU A 167 -3.99 3.22 -8.41
CA LEU A 167 -4.13 2.89 -6.99
C LEU A 167 -2.86 2.23 -6.41
N ILE A 168 -2.20 1.34 -7.14
CA ILE A 168 -0.93 0.73 -6.71
C ILE A 168 0.16 1.79 -6.59
N VAL A 169 0.26 2.71 -7.55
CA VAL A 169 1.21 3.84 -7.51
C VAL A 169 0.89 4.78 -6.35
N PHE A 170 -0.39 5.05 -6.09
CA PHE A 170 -0.83 5.89 -4.98
C PHE A 170 -0.54 5.26 -3.62
N PHE A 171 -0.83 3.96 -3.44
CA PHE A 171 -0.47 3.21 -2.24
C PHE A 171 1.06 3.10 -2.07
N GLY A 172 1.80 2.93 -3.16
CA GLY A 172 3.27 2.97 -3.15
C GLY A 172 3.81 4.34 -2.70
N LEU A 173 3.25 5.44 -3.22
CA LEU A 173 3.59 6.80 -2.80
C LEU A 173 3.24 7.06 -1.33
N ILE A 174 2.07 6.60 -0.86
CA ILE A 174 1.68 6.70 0.55
C ILE A 174 2.66 5.92 1.44
N MET A 175 3.06 4.72 1.03
CA MET A 175 4.05 3.92 1.78
C MET A 175 5.42 4.60 1.84
N VAL A 176 5.87 5.25 0.76
CA VAL A 176 7.11 6.04 0.74
C VAL A 176 6.98 7.28 1.63
N LEU A 177 5.87 8.00 1.57
CA LEU A 177 5.60 9.16 2.43
C LEU A 177 5.54 8.76 3.90
N ALA A 178 4.87 7.66 4.23
CA ALA A 178 4.82 7.09 5.57
C ALA A 178 6.22 6.67 6.05
N PHE A 179 7.05 6.09 5.18
CA PHE A 179 8.43 5.75 5.51
C PHE A 179 9.29 7.00 5.78
N VAL A 180 9.12 8.06 4.98
CA VAL A 180 9.82 9.35 5.19
C VAL A 180 9.38 10.00 6.51
N ILE A 181 8.08 10.01 6.81
CA ILE A 181 7.54 10.53 8.07
C ILE A 181 8.03 9.68 9.24
N TYR A 182 8.02 8.35 9.12
CA TYR A 182 8.54 7.45 10.16
C TYR A 182 10.03 7.69 10.43
N LYS A 183 10.84 7.91 9.38
CA LYS A 183 12.24 8.32 9.54
C LYS A 183 12.39 9.69 10.20
N ARG A 184 11.45 10.61 9.99
CA ARG A 184 11.44 11.94 10.63
C ARG A 184 10.91 11.92 12.07
N THR A 185 10.00 11.01 12.43
CA THR A 185 9.57 10.82 13.82
C THR A 185 10.63 10.07 14.64
N LYS A 186 11.56 9.38 13.98
CA LYS A 186 12.84 8.98 14.58
C LYS A 186 13.84 10.17 14.64
N ILE A 187 13.35 11.37 14.94
CA ILE A 187 14.14 12.39 15.61
C ILE A 187 14.15 11.95 17.08
N GLU A 188 15.21 11.22 17.42
CA GLU A 188 15.74 10.95 18.75
C GLU A 188 14.80 11.21 19.95
N THR A 189 13.88 10.29 20.21
CA THR A 189 13.64 9.93 21.61
C THR A 189 14.91 9.21 22.07
N ILE A 190 15.85 9.97 22.64
CA ILE A 190 17.02 9.39 23.28
C ILE A 190 16.50 8.62 24.50
N GLU A 191 16.25 7.31 24.35
CA GLU A 191 16.35 6.39 25.47
C GLU A 191 17.81 6.44 25.93
N VAL A 192 18.09 7.31 26.90
CA VAL A 192 19.41 7.33 27.55
C VAL A 192 19.47 6.09 28.45
N THR A 193 19.83 4.97 27.85
CA THR A 193 20.51 3.89 28.56
C THR A 193 21.99 4.24 28.54
N ASP A 194 22.40 5.10 29.47
CA ASP A 194 23.80 5.34 29.76
C ASP A 194 23.90 5.50 31.29
N GLU A 195 24.53 4.52 31.94
CA GLU A 195 24.60 4.34 33.40
C GLU A 195 25.43 5.42 34.13
N ASN A 196 25.74 6.55 33.48
CA ASN A 196 26.58 7.63 34.03
C ASN A 196 25.88 9.00 33.94
N TYR A 197 24.82 9.19 34.73
CA TYR A 197 24.30 10.52 35.03
C TYR A 197 24.43 10.83 36.51
N SER A 198 24.73 12.10 36.82
CA SER A 198 24.69 12.59 38.19
C SER A 198 23.34 13.26 38.43
N LYS A 199 22.65 12.85 39.50
CA LYS A 199 21.41 13.51 39.92
C LYS A 199 21.74 14.79 40.70
N ILE A 200 21.17 15.92 40.28
CA ILE A 200 21.31 17.21 40.96
C ILE A 200 19.89 17.74 41.15
N GLY A 201 19.36 17.70 42.38
CA GLY A 201 17.94 17.97 42.65
C GLY A 201 17.02 17.16 41.72
N SER A 202 16.26 17.85 40.86
CA SER A 202 15.35 17.29 39.86
C SER A 202 15.96 17.14 38.46
N PHE A 203 17.23 17.54 38.28
CA PHE A 203 17.95 17.42 37.01
C PHE A 203 18.78 16.13 36.95
N HIS A 204 18.86 15.57 35.74
CA HIS A 204 19.80 14.52 35.36
C HIS A 204 20.91 15.16 34.54
N PHE A 205 22.13 15.17 35.09
CA PHE A 205 23.30 15.75 34.45
C PHE A 205 24.14 14.69 33.74
N TYR A 206 24.32 14.87 32.44
CA TYR A 206 25.14 14.02 31.58
C TYR A 206 26.38 14.79 31.13
N ALA A 207 27.48 14.64 31.86
CA ALA A 207 28.73 15.35 31.58
C ALA A 207 29.28 14.99 30.19
N ALA A 208 29.33 13.70 29.85
CA ALA A 208 29.83 13.21 28.56
C ALA A 208 29.02 13.73 27.36
N GLN A 209 27.72 13.94 27.55
CA GLN A 209 26.79 14.36 26.49
C GLN A 209 26.54 15.89 26.51
N ASN A 210 27.21 16.63 27.41
CA ASN A 210 27.07 18.07 27.61
C ASN A 210 25.61 18.55 27.76
N LYS A 211 24.78 17.82 28.51
CA LYS A 211 23.35 18.13 28.65
C LYS A 211 22.80 17.92 30.06
N LEU A 212 21.73 18.65 30.35
CA LEU A 212 20.87 18.49 31.53
C LEU A 212 19.48 18.07 31.07
N ILE A 213 18.85 17.12 31.76
CA ILE A 213 17.47 16.71 31.48
C ILE A 213 16.62 16.91 32.74
N LYS A 214 15.48 17.59 32.59
CA LYS A 214 14.44 17.70 33.62
C LYS A 214 13.08 17.46 32.98
N GLU A 215 12.29 16.53 33.52
CA GLU A 215 10.91 16.25 33.07
C GLU A 215 10.76 16.14 31.54
N ALA A 216 11.70 15.42 30.89
CA ALA A 216 11.80 15.24 29.44
C ALA A 216 12.17 16.49 28.61
N VAL A 217 12.56 17.60 29.24
CA VAL A 217 13.15 18.78 28.57
C VAL A 217 14.67 18.68 28.61
N GLU A 218 15.30 18.68 27.43
CA GLU A 218 16.76 18.72 27.28
C GLU A 218 17.28 20.17 27.25
N ILE A 219 18.28 20.44 28.08
CA ILE A 219 18.99 21.71 28.17
C ILE A 219 20.45 21.47 27.80
N SER A 220 20.90 22.02 26.66
CA SER A 220 22.29 21.91 26.23
C SER A 220 23.21 22.80 27.06
N LEU A 221 24.39 22.27 27.39
CA LEU A 221 25.46 22.97 28.10
C LEU A 221 26.67 23.16 27.17
N SER A 222 27.36 24.29 27.31
CA SER A 222 28.68 24.46 26.70
C SER A 222 29.73 23.74 27.53
N LYS A 223 30.88 23.37 26.91
CA LYS A 223 31.98 22.66 27.60
C LYS A 223 32.38 23.31 28.93
N LYS A 224 32.52 24.64 28.96
CA LYS A 224 32.86 25.40 30.18
C LYS A 224 31.76 25.37 31.24
N GLU A 225 30.49 25.31 30.83
CA GLU A 225 29.37 25.14 31.77
C GLU A 225 29.35 23.73 32.36
N VAL A 226 29.70 22.71 31.57
CA VAL A 226 29.83 21.32 32.02
C VAL A 226 30.96 21.19 33.03
N GLU A 227 32.16 21.66 32.71
CA GLU A 227 33.33 21.64 33.60
C GLU A 227 33.03 22.33 34.95
N LEU A 228 32.39 23.51 34.91
CA LEU A 228 31.97 24.21 36.14
C LEU A 228 30.94 23.41 36.93
N LEU A 229 29.91 22.89 36.25
CA LEU A 229 28.84 22.16 36.92
C LEU A 229 29.36 20.85 37.52
N GLU A 230 30.26 20.15 36.85
CA GLU A 230 30.91 18.93 37.34
C GLU A 230 31.67 19.19 38.66
N ILE A 231 32.41 20.30 38.75
CA ILE A 231 33.11 20.70 39.98
C ILE A 231 32.11 20.94 41.13
N PHE A 232 30.99 21.62 40.85
CA PHE A 232 29.95 21.88 41.86
C PHE A 232 29.18 20.62 42.27
N VAL A 233 28.97 19.69 41.34
CA VAL A 233 28.27 18.42 41.58
C VAL A 233 29.12 17.45 42.38
N ALA A 234 30.44 17.46 42.16
CA ALA A 234 31.39 16.71 42.97
C ALA A 234 31.50 17.24 44.41
N ASN A 235 31.19 18.52 44.63
CA ASN A 235 31.32 19.19 45.93
C ASN A 235 30.01 19.92 46.32
N PRO A 236 28.88 19.20 46.48
CA PRO A 236 27.61 19.82 46.81
C PRO A 236 27.68 20.46 48.20
N ASN A 237 27.01 21.60 48.38
CA ASN A 237 26.98 22.36 49.63
C ASN A 237 28.34 22.85 50.15
N GLN A 238 29.41 22.79 49.36
CA GLN A 238 30.72 23.34 49.70
C GLN A 238 30.99 24.67 49.01
N ILE A 239 31.75 25.55 49.67
CA ILE A 239 32.17 26.83 49.12
C ILE A 239 33.46 26.61 48.34
N ILE A 240 33.42 26.88 47.03
CA ILE A 240 34.58 26.76 46.15
C ILE A 240 35.09 28.16 45.84
N LYS A 241 36.39 28.39 46.07
CA LYS A 241 37.02 29.70 45.89
C LYS A 241 37.00 30.12 44.43
N ARG A 242 36.89 31.43 44.17
CA ARG A 242 36.92 31.98 42.80
C ARG A 242 38.21 31.60 42.06
N GLU A 243 39.36 31.75 42.72
CA GLU A 243 40.67 31.39 42.18
C GLU A 243 40.74 29.92 41.78
N GLU A 244 40.17 29.03 42.59
CA GLU A 244 40.15 27.58 42.34
C GLU A 244 39.28 27.22 41.13
N LEU A 245 38.10 27.83 41.01
CA LEU A 245 37.21 27.65 39.85
C LEU A 245 37.85 28.18 38.57
N THR A 246 38.48 29.36 38.63
CA THR A 246 39.16 29.95 37.49
C THR A 246 40.34 29.10 37.06
N LYS A 247 41.15 28.61 38.01
CA LYS A 247 42.29 27.75 37.73
C LYS A 247 41.90 26.44 37.04
N ARG A 248 40.99 25.66 37.62
CA ARG A 248 40.59 24.35 37.07
C ARG A 248 39.94 24.44 35.70
N VAL A 249 39.15 25.49 35.46
CA VAL A 249 38.38 25.60 34.21
C VAL A 249 39.18 26.34 33.12
N TRP A 250 40.02 27.32 33.46
CA TRP A 250 40.74 28.13 32.45
C TRP A 250 42.25 27.90 32.41
N GLU A 251 42.96 27.77 33.53
CA GLU A 251 44.43 27.70 33.54
C GLU A 251 44.94 26.32 33.08
N ASP A 252 44.31 25.24 33.54
CA ASP A 252 44.73 23.87 33.20
C ASP A 252 44.49 23.50 31.71
N ASN A 253 43.68 24.30 31.00
CA ASN A 253 43.28 24.06 29.62
C ASN A 253 43.84 25.07 28.60
N GLY A 254 44.75 25.97 29.01
CA GLY A 254 45.56 26.79 28.10
C GLY A 254 44.84 27.86 27.27
N VAL A 255 43.63 28.31 27.64
CA VAL A 255 42.82 29.26 26.85
C VAL A 255 42.40 30.47 27.68
N PHE A 256 43.12 31.59 27.54
CA PHE A 256 42.71 32.90 28.03
C PHE A 256 41.80 33.60 27.02
N VAL A 257 40.49 33.28 27.01
CA VAL A 257 39.52 33.97 26.16
C VAL A 257 38.34 34.54 26.98
N GLY A 258 38.43 35.84 27.23
CA GLY A 258 37.38 36.85 27.00
C GLY A 258 36.12 36.93 27.88
N ARG A 259 35.76 35.92 28.69
CA ARG A 259 34.53 35.99 29.52
C ARG A 259 34.80 35.59 30.97
N SER A 260 34.30 36.40 31.89
CA SER A 260 34.47 36.19 33.33
C SER A 260 33.72 34.94 33.82
N LEU A 261 34.25 34.30 34.87
CA LEU A 261 33.59 33.24 35.63
C LEU A 261 32.13 33.61 35.95
N ASP A 262 31.90 34.86 36.35
CA ASP A 262 30.60 35.40 36.73
C ASP A 262 29.55 35.32 35.59
N THR A 263 29.98 35.41 34.33
CA THR A 263 29.10 35.25 33.15
C THR A 263 28.59 33.82 33.04
N TYR A 264 29.47 32.83 33.26
CA TYR A 264 29.10 31.41 33.20
C TYR A 264 28.25 31.00 34.40
N ILE A 265 28.56 31.51 35.60
CA ILE A 265 27.72 31.35 36.79
C ILE A 265 26.31 31.92 36.54
N SER A 266 26.21 33.07 35.86
CA SER A 266 24.91 33.67 35.52
C SER A 266 24.11 32.83 34.52
N LYS A 267 24.78 32.21 33.54
CA LYS A 267 24.12 31.31 32.58
C LYS A 267 23.66 30.01 33.25
N LEU A 268 24.52 29.39 34.06
CA LEU A 268 24.16 28.20 34.83
C LEU A 268 22.97 28.47 35.76
N ARG A 269 22.96 29.61 36.46
CA ARG A 269 21.83 30.01 37.31
C ARG A 269 20.53 30.15 36.52
N LYS A 270 20.56 30.67 35.30
CA LYS A 270 19.37 30.74 34.43
C LYS A 270 18.88 29.35 34.02
N LYS A 271 19.79 28.44 33.68
CA LYS A 271 19.47 27.06 33.28
C LYS A 271 18.95 26.21 34.44
N LEU A 272 19.43 26.46 35.66
CA LEU A 272 19.01 25.74 36.88
C LEU A 272 17.82 26.41 37.59
N LYS A 273 17.31 27.54 37.10
CA LYS A 273 16.26 28.34 37.76
C LYS A 273 14.95 27.57 37.94
N ASP A 274 14.69 26.60 37.07
CA ASP A 274 13.42 25.87 37.06
C ASP A 274 13.29 24.91 38.24
N ASP A 275 14.36 24.61 38.96
CA ASP A 275 14.31 23.81 40.19
C ASP A 275 14.55 24.68 41.42
N LYS A 276 13.58 24.70 42.33
CA LYS A 276 13.65 25.44 43.59
C LYS A 276 14.51 24.73 44.66
N THR A 277 14.83 23.45 44.45
CA THR A 277 15.66 22.65 45.37
C THR A 277 17.16 22.92 45.20
N ILE A 278 17.56 23.54 44.09
CA ILE A 278 18.96 23.83 43.78
C ILE A 278 19.17 25.33 43.71
N LYS A 279 20.24 25.83 44.34
CA LYS A 279 20.57 27.25 44.29
C LYS A 279 22.07 27.47 44.19
N LEU A 280 22.50 28.15 43.12
CA LEU A 280 23.88 28.58 42.96
C LEU A 280 24.07 29.96 43.61
N THR A 281 24.57 29.96 44.85
CA THR A 281 24.75 31.16 45.70
C THR A 281 26.16 31.73 45.60
N ASN A 282 26.26 33.05 45.73
CA ASN A 282 27.52 33.77 45.83
C ASN A 282 27.82 34.03 47.30
N VAL A 283 28.99 33.61 47.77
CA VAL A 283 29.52 33.94 49.10
C VAL A 283 30.49 35.10 48.94
N HIS A 284 30.04 36.29 49.35
CA HIS A 284 30.75 37.54 49.15
C HIS A 284 32.19 37.48 49.69
N GLY A 285 33.16 37.82 48.85
CA GLY A 285 34.59 37.82 49.20
C GLY A 285 35.26 36.44 49.23
N VAL A 286 34.54 35.34 48.98
CA VAL A 286 35.09 33.98 49.08
C VAL A 286 34.92 33.18 47.79
N GLY A 287 33.71 33.08 47.23
CA GLY A 287 33.48 32.25 46.06
C GLY A 287 32.03 31.86 45.82
N TYR A 288 31.81 30.67 45.28
CA TYR A 288 30.49 30.17 44.88
C TYR A 288 30.17 28.84 45.56
N LYS A 289 28.87 28.60 45.80
CA LYS A 289 28.36 27.37 46.42
C LYS A 289 27.13 26.89 45.67
N LEU A 290 27.08 25.60 45.38
CA LEU A 290 25.87 24.93 44.91
C LEU A 290 25.13 24.35 46.12
N GLU A 291 23.99 24.96 46.47
CA GLU A 291 23.11 24.48 47.52
C GLU A 291 22.11 23.49 46.93
N ILE A 292 22.03 22.30 47.52
CA ILE A 292 21.05 21.27 47.17
C ILE A 292 20.26 20.97 48.44
N ASN A 293 19.00 21.39 48.45
CA ASN A 293 18.05 21.08 49.51
C ASN A 293 17.29 19.81 49.10
N SER A 294 17.64 18.67 49.72
CA SER A 294 16.94 17.39 49.53
C SER A 294 15.56 17.39 50.18
#